data_AF-A0A263D1H3-F1
#
_entry.id   AF-A0A263D1H3-F1
#
_cell.length_a   1.000
_cell.length_b   1.000
_cell.length_c   1.000
_cell.angle_alpha   90.00
_cell.angle_beta   90.00
_cell.angle_gamma   90.00
#
_symmetry.space_group_name_H-M   'P 1'
#
loop_
_entity.id
_entity.type
_entity.pdbx_description
1 polymer ?
#
loop_
_entity_poly.entity_id
_entity_poly.type
_entity_poly.pdbx_seq_one_letter_code
_entity_poly.pdbx_strand_id
1 'polypeptide(L)'
;MIRVLVVDDDFMVAKVHSGYVERTEGFTVVGAAHTGADAVRAVRDLRPDLVLLDIYLPDMDGIAVLRELRADPSTEDTDVMVITAARDVDTIRGAMRGGALHYLIKPFSHAALRDQLLHFGSMQQKLDKLALNSTAAQRDVDDVFGTRPRGASPWPKGLTAQTAELVIGALRSRPDGLSATECAQATELSRPSARRYLEHLAETGRAEVRLRYGGTGRPERQYHWRG
;
A
#
# COMPACT_ATOMS: atom_id res chain seq x y z
N MET A 1 19.63 2.20 7.59
CA MET A 1 18.97 0.89 7.67
C MET A 1 17.88 1.03 8.71
N ILE A 2 16.64 0.72 8.35
CA ILE A 2 15.46 0.92 9.18
C ILE A 2 15.38 -0.20 10.21
N ARG A 3 15.28 0.17 11.48
CA ARG A 3 15.33 -0.70 12.64
C ARG A 3 13.91 -1.09 13.04
N VAL A 4 13.63 -2.39 13.02
CA VAL A 4 12.28 -2.92 13.21
C VAL A 4 12.22 -3.75 14.50
N LEU A 5 11.24 -3.47 15.36
CA LEU A 5 10.86 -4.35 16.47
C LEU A 5 9.65 -5.19 16.06
N VAL A 6 9.70 -6.50 16.30
CA VAL A 6 8.57 -7.41 16.02
C VAL A 6 7.89 -7.79 17.32
N VAL A 7 6.58 -7.58 17.41
CA VAL A 7 5.78 -7.85 18.61
C VAL A 7 4.66 -8.80 18.27
N ASP A 8 4.73 -10.02 18.82
CA ASP A 8 3.81 -11.13 18.57
C ASP A 8 3.87 -12.09 19.76
N ASP A 9 2.73 -12.52 20.29
CA ASP A 9 2.69 -13.45 21.44
C ASP A 9 3.22 -14.85 21.06
N ASP A 10 3.01 -15.26 19.81
CA ASP A 10 3.53 -16.51 19.26
C ASP A 10 4.98 -16.36 18.78
N PHE A 11 5.90 -17.00 19.50
CA PHE A 11 7.34 -17.02 19.19
C PHE A 11 7.68 -17.50 17.76
N MET A 12 6.92 -18.46 17.23
CA MET A 12 7.13 -18.98 15.88
C MET A 12 6.66 -17.97 14.84
N VAL A 13 5.52 -17.33 15.07
CA VAL A 13 5.00 -16.27 14.20
C VAL A 13 5.94 -15.06 14.21
N ALA A 14 6.37 -14.62 15.39
CA ALA A 14 7.39 -13.57 15.53
C ALA A 14 8.66 -13.91 14.72
N LYS A 15 9.17 -15.14 14.84
CA LYS A 15 10.37 -15.59 14.11
C LYS A 15 10.16 -15.58 12.59
N VAL A 16 8.99 -15.98 12.11
CA VAL A 16 8.65 -15.94 10.67
C VAL A 16 8.60 -14.48 10.19
N HIS A 17 7.92 -13.60 10.90
CA HIS A 17 7.83 -12.17 10.56
C HIS A 17 9.20 -11.48 10.62
N SER A 18 10.01 -11.76 11.64
CA SER A 18 11.40 -11.30 11.71
C SER A 18 12.20 -11.75 10.48
N GLY A 19 12.06 -13.02 10.08
CA GLY A 19 12.70 -13.53 8.87
C GLY A 19 12.18 -12.88 7.58
N TYR A 20 10.95 -12.34 7.58
CA TYR A 20 10.40 -11.59 6.44
C TYR A 20 11.00 -10.19 6.37
N VAL A 21 11.16 -9.54 7.52
CA VAL A 21 11.83 -8.23 7.66
C VAL A 21 13.29 -8.33 7.23
N GLU A 22 14.05 -9.30 7.73
CA GLU A 22 15.49 -9.46 7.42
C GLU A 22 15.78 -9.74 5.93
N ARG A 23 14.79 -10.29 5.20
CA ARG A 23 14.92 -10.50 3.75
C ARG A 23 14.52 -9.28 2.92
N THR A 24 14.01 -8.23 3.55
CA THR A 24 13.62 -6.99 2.89
C THR A 24 14.79 -6.01 2.96
N GLU A 25 15.33 -5.64 1.80
CA GLU A 25 16.47 -4.72 1.72
C GLU A 25 16.17 -3.38 2.40
N GLY A 26 17.14 -2.89 3.18
CA GLY A 26 17.04 -1.63 3.91
C GLY A 26 16.42 -1.76 5.31
N PHE A 27 16.00 -2.95 5.73
CA PHE A 27 15.40 -3.22 7.05
C PHE A 27 16.27 -4.20 7.86
N THR A 28 16.18 -4.12 9.18
CA THR A 28 16.80 -5.07 10.11
C THR A 28 15.96 -5.20 11.36
N VAL A 29 15.95 -6.40 11.96
CA VAL A 29 15.25 -6.68 13.21
C VAL A 29 16.17 -6.37 14.38
N VAL A 30 15.75 -5.47 15.27
CA VAL A 30 16.53 -5.09 16.47
C VAL A 30 16.11 -5.84 17.72
N GLY A 31 14.96 -6.51 17.70
CA GLY A 31 14.46 -7.31 18.79
C GLY A 31 13.11 -7.94 18.49
N ALA A 32 12.65 -8.78 19.40
CA ALA A 32 11.29 -9.29 19.43
C ALA A 32 10.73 -9.17 20.85
N ALA A 33 9.43 -8.92 20.97
CA ALA A 33 8.69 -8.92 22.22
C ALA A 33 7.43 -9.78 22.10
N HIS A 34 7.01 -10.39 23.22
CA HIS A 34 5.91 -11.37 23.26
C HIS A 34 4.79 -10.98 24.21
N THR A 35 4.91 -9.79 24.83
CA THR A 35 3.92 -9.18 25.71
C THR A 35 3.90 -7.68 25.44
N GLY A 36 2.81 -7.00 25.78
CA GLY A 36 2.70 -5.56 25.62
C GLY A 36 3.67 -4.80 26.52
N ALA A 37 3.85 -5.27 27.76
CA ALA A 37 4.83 -4.69 28.68
C ALA A 37 6.27 -4.82 28.15
N ASP A 38 6.62 -5.96 27.55
CA ASP A 38 7.93 -6.14 26.93
C ASP A 38 8.09 -5.27 25.67
N ALA A 39 7.02 -5.10 24.89
CA ALA A 39 7.02 -4.25 23.72
C ALA A 39 7.33 -2.80 24.08
N VAL A 40 6.62 -2.22 25.06
CA VAL A 40 6.87 -0.85 25.53
C VAL A 40 8.30 -0.68 26.04
N ARG A 41 8.79 -1.62 26.84
CA ARG A 41 10.18 -1.61 27.32
C ARG A 41 11.19 -1.67 26.17
N ALA A 42 10.98 -2.59 25.23
CA ALA A 42 11.87 -2.76 24.08
C ALA A 42 11.89 -1.53 23.17
N VAL A 43 10.76 -0.82 22.99
CA VAL A 43 10.74 0.44 22.24
C VAL A 43 11.58 1.51 22.94
N ARG A 44 11.48 1.65 24.26
CA ARG A 44 12.30 2.61 25.02
C ARG A 44 13.79 2.32 24.93
N ASP A 45 14.16 1.05 25.10
CA ASP A 45 15.57 0.62 25.16
C ASP A 45 16.22 0.60 23.78
N LEU A 46 15.52 0.05 22.79
CA LEU A 46 16.06 -0.16 21.46
C LEU A 46 15.82 1.05 20.55
N ARG A 47 14.80 1.88 20.79
CA ARG A 47 14.40 2.99 19.91
C ARG A 47 14.28 2.57 18.44
N PRO A 48 13.44 1.57 18.11
CA PRO A 48 13.23 1.17 16.73
C PRO A 48 12.59 2.31 15.92
N ASP A 49 12.84 2.32 14.62
CA ASP A 49 12.18 3.24 13.70
C ASP A 49 10.73 2.78 13.43
N LEU A 50 10.49 1.47 13.42
CA LEU A 50 9.20 0.85 13.14
C LEU A 50 8.91 -0.32 14.09
N VAL A 51 7.68 -0.41 14.59
CA VAL A 51 7.16 -1.58 15.32
C VAL A 51 6.15 -2.32 14.46
N LEU A 52 6.35 -3.64 14.28
CA LEU A 52 5.32 -4.55 13.79
C LEU A 52 4.55 -5.10 15.00
N LEU A 53 3.31 -4.67 15.19
CA LEU A 53 2.54 -4.90 16.41
C LEU A 53 1.34 -5.82 16.19
N ASP A 54 1.28 -6.97 16.85
CA ASP A 54 0.03 -7.69 17.03
C ASP A 54 -0.85 -7.02 18.10
N ILE A 55 -2.16 -7.12 17.89
CA ILE A 55 -3.20 -6.60 18.79
C ILE A 55 -3.50 -7.59 19.91
N TYR A 56 -3.42 -8.88 19.64
CA TYR A 56 -3.69 -9.89 20.65
C TYR A 56 -2.39 -10.25 21.37
N LEU A 57 -2.14 -9.60 22.51
CA LEU A 57 -1.04 -9.92 23.41
C LEU A 57 -1.60 -10.47 24.74
N PRO A 58 -0.85 -11.29 25.49
CA PRO A 58 -1.37 -12.03 26.63
C PRO A 58 -1.69 -11.16 27.85
N ASP A 59 -1.05 -10.01 27.99
CA ASP A 59 -1.11 -9.12 29.16
C ASP A 59 -1.93 -7.84 28.90
N MET A 60 -1.98 -7.35 27.67
CA MET A 60 -2.77 -6.19 27.29
C MET A 60 -3.12 -6.20 25.79
N ASP A 61 -4.10 -5.39 25.40
CA ASP A 61 -4.43 -5.19 23.98
C ASP A 61 -3.32 -4.37 23.30
N GLY A 62 -2.89 -4.74 22.09
CA GLY A 62 -1.90 -3.98 21.31
C GLY A 62 -2.36 -2.56 20.95
N ILE A 63 -3.67 -2.28 20.95
CA ILE A 63 -4.17 -0.89 20.89
C ILE A 63 -3.81 -0.11 22.17
N ALA A 64 -3.77 -0.77 23.33
CA ALA A 64 -3.29 -0.16 24.57
C ALA A 64 -1.79 0.12 24.50
N VAL A 65 -0.99 -0.82 23.98
CA VAL A 65 0.45 -0.62 23.70
C VAL A 65 0.65 0.60 22.81
N LEU A 66 -0.08 0.69 21.68
CA LEU A 66 0.01 1.82 20.76
C LEU A 66 -0.31 3.15 21.45
N ARG A 67 -1.33 3.19 22.30
CA ARG A 67 -1.67 4.40 23.08
C ARG A 67 -0.58 4.77 24.08
N GLU A 68 0.01 3.79 24.75
CA GLU A 68 1.09 4.03 25.71
C GLU A 68 2.33 4.60 25.02
N LEU A 69 2.72 4.03 23.87
CA LEU A 69 3.83 4.55 23.06
C LEU A 69 3.60 6.00 22.62
N ARG A 70 2.37 6.36 22.27
CA ARG A 70 1.98 7.72 21.86
C ARG A 70 1.87 8.69 23.03
N ALA A 71 1.68 8.20 24.26
CA ALA A 71 1.55 9.05 25.44
C ALA A 71 2.92 9.39 26.08
N ASP A 72 3.96 8.63 25.74
CA ASP A 72 5.33 8.82 26.23
C ASP A 72 6.16 9.61 25.21
N PRO A 73 6.61 10.85 25.54
CA PRO A 73 7.39 11.68 24.62
C PRO A 73 8.71 11.05 24.14
N SER A 74 9.23 10.05 24.85
CA SER A 74 10.44 9.34 24.43
C SER A 74 10.19 8.29 23.34
N THR A 75 8.92 7.92 23.10
CA THR A 75 8.52 6.90 22.13
C THR A 75 7.44 7.36 21.15
N GLU A 76 6.93 8.59 21.30
CA GLU A 76 5.79 9.10 20.52
C GLU A 76 6.06 9.14 19.01
N ASP A 77 7.32 9.34 18.62
CA ASP A 77 7.79 9.37 17.23
C ASP A 77 7.99 7.98 16.60
N THR A 78 7.95 6.89 17.38
CA THR A 78 8.14 5.54 16.83
C THR A 78 6.95 5.15 15.95
N ASP A 79 7.20 4.79 14.70
CA ASP A 79 6.14 4.39 13.78
C ASP A 79 5.63 2.98 14.10
N VAL A 80 4.33 2.76 13.90
CA VAL A 80 3.68 1.47 14.19
C VAL A 80 2.91 0.96 12.98
N MET A 81 3.18 -0.29 12.61
CA MET A 81 2.41 -1.07 11.65
C MET A 81 1.75 -2.23 12.39
N VAL A 82 0.43 -2.29 12.34
CA VAL A 82 -0.32 -3.38 12.97
C VAL A 82 -0.29 -4.61 12.07
N ILE A 83 0.07 -5.76 12.63
CA ILE A 83 0.08 -7.07 12.00
C ILE A 83 -0.73 -8.05 12.85
N THR A 84 -2.00 -8.28 12.52
CA THR A 84 -2.92 -8.99 13.44
C THR A 84 -3.93 -9.89 12.74
N ALA A 85 -4.47 -10.88 13.45
CA ALA A 85 -5.61 -11.66 13.01
C ALA A 85 -6.97 -10.93 13.17
N ALA A 86 -7.01 -9.81 13.92
CA ALA A 86 -8.22 -9.04 14.14
C ALA A 86 -8.80 -8.44 12.83
N ARG A 87 -10.11 -8.57 12.66
CA ARG A 87 -10.85 -8.13 11.46
C ARG A 87 -12.07 -7.26 11.78
N ASP A 88 -12.39 -7.10 13.06
CA ASP A 88 -13.54 -6.31 13.48
C ASP A 88 -13.26 -4.81 13.27
N VAL A 89 -14.34 -4.08 12.98
CA VAL A 89 -14.27 -2.67 12.57
C VAL A 89 -13.79 -1.77 13.71
N ASP A 90 -14.11 -2.12 14.96
CA ASP A 90 -13.74 -1.30 16.11
C ASP A 90 -12.25 -1.38 16.40
N THR A 91 -11.64 -2.56 16.28
CA THR A 91 -10.20 -2.75 16.34
C THR A 91 -9.47 -1.98 15.23
N ILE A 92 -9.94 -2.08 13.99
CA ILE A 92 -9.38 -1.33 12.85
C ILE A 92 -9.45 0.18 13.12
N ARG A 93 -10.60 0.66 13.59
CA ARG A 93 -10.80 2.07 13.94
C ARG A 93 -9.90 2.50 15.10
N GLY A 94 -9.72 1.63 16.09
CA GLY A 94 -8.81 1.84 17.22
C GLY A 94 -7.38 2.02 16.77
N ALA A 95 -6.88 1.14 15.90
CA ALA A 95 -5.54 1.21 15.33
C ALA A 95 -5.33 2.51 14.54
N MET A 96 -6.28 2.88 13.68
CA MET A 96 -6.20 4.13 12.91
C MET A 96 -6.16 5.36 13.81
N ARG A 97 -7.01 5.42 14.83
CA ARG A 97 -7.05 6.55 15.78
C ARG A 97 -5.82 6.62 16.68
N GLY A 98 -5.18 5.49 16.97
CA GLY A 98 -3.92 5.42 17.69
C GLY A 98 -2.70 5.81 16.85
N GLY A 99 -2.88 6.14 15.55
CA GLY A 99 -1.78 6.55 14.69
C GLY A 99 -0.97 5.37 14.13
N ALA A 100 -1.59 4.21 13.93
CA ALA A 100 -0.98 3.13 13.15
C ALA A 100 -0.87 3.55 11.69
N LEU A 101 0.35 3.50 11.13
CA LEU A 101 0.61 3.85 9.74
C LEU A 101 -0.01 2.85 8.77
N HIS A 102 0.06 1.57 9.11
CA HIS A 102 -0.38 0.45 8.29
C HIS A 102 -1.07 -0.62 9.13
N TYR A 103 -1.93 -1.40 8.47
CA TYR A 103 -2.66 -2.51 9.07
C TYR A 103 -2.65 -3.68 8.10
N LEU A 104 -2.13 -4.82 8.54
CA LEU A 104 -2.01 -6.04 7.74
C LEU A 104 -2.67 -7.21 8.48
N ILE A 105 -3.61 -7.87 7.80
CA ILE A 105 -4.39 -8.97 8.38
C ILE A 105 -3.64 -10.29 8.17
N LYS A 106 -3.44 -11.05 9.24
CA LYS A 106 -2.91 -12.42 9.20
C LYS A 106 -3.97 -13.41 8.65
N PRO A 107 -3.56 -14.47 7.92
CA PRO A 107 -2.21 -14.71 7.43
C PRO A 107 -1.90 -13.84 6.20
N PHE A 108 -0.64 -13.42 6.06
CA PHE A 108 -0.14 -12.66 4.92
C PHE A 108 1.14 -13.27 4.34
N SER A 109 1.43 -12.98 3.08
CA SER A 109 2.64 -13.45 2.43
C SER A 109 3.83 -12.54 2.73
N HIS A 110 5.05 -13.06 2.56
CA HIS A 110 6.27 -12.25 2.58
C HIS A 110 6.19 -11.03 1.65
N ALA A 111 5.65 -11.19 0.44
CA ALA A 111 5.49 -10.10 -0.51
C ALA A 111 4.59 -8.99 0.04
N ALA A 112 3.49 -9.34 0.72
CA ALA A 112 2.58 -8.34 1.28
C ALA A 112 3.26 -7.50 2.37
N LEU A 113 4.01 -8.13 3.29
CA LEU A 113 4.76 -7.40 4.32
C LEU A 113 5.89 -6.56 3.68
N ARG A 114 6.66 -7.15 2.78
CA ARG A 114 7.75 -6.46 2.05
C ARG A 114 7.24 -5.20 1.36
N ASP A 115 6.09 -5.26 0.69
CA ASP A 115 5.55 -4.10 -0.02
C ASP A 115 5.14 -2.98 0.96
N GLN A 116 4.64 -3.30 2.15
CA GLN A 116 4.37 -2.30 3.20
C GLN A 116 5.66 -1.72 3.78
N LEU A 117 6.69 -2.54 4.02
CA LEU A 117 7.99 -2.08 4.49
C LEU A 117 8.64 -1.14 3.47
N LEU A 118 8.74 -1.54 2.19
CA LEU A 118 9.32 -0.69 1.16
C LEU A 118 8.58 0.64 1.00
N HIS A 119 7.26 0.62 1.15
CA HIS A 119 6.47 1.85 1.16
C HIS A 119 6.82 2.74 2.35
N PHE A 120 6.89 2.18 3.56
CA PHE A 120 7.35 2.89 4.76
C PHE A 120 8.73 3.52 4.55
N GLY A 121 9.70 2.75 4.05
CA GLY A 121 11.05 3.25 3.79
C GLY A 121 11.08 4.37 2.74
N SER A 122 10.26 4.28 1.70
CA SER A 122 10.13 5.36 0.70
C SER A 122 9.54 6.64 1.28
N MET A 123 8.60 6.51 2.22
CA MET A 123 7.98 7.64 2.91
C MET A 123 8.98 8.34 3.83
N GLN A 124 9.72 7.57 4.64
CA GLN A 124 10.79 8.09 5.50
C GLN A 124 11.86 8.83 4.70
N GLN A 125 12.34 8.25 3.59
CA GLN A 125 13.31 8.92 2.70
C GLN A 125 12.81 10.24 2.11
N LYS A 126 11.50 10.35 1.82
CA LYS A 126 10.90 11.61 1.33
C LYS A 126 10.83 12.66 2.44
N LEU A 127 10.42 12.25 3.65
CA LEU A 127 10.36 13.13 4.81
C LEU A 127 11.76 13.65 5.18
N ASP A 128 12.78 12.80 5.18
CA ASP A 128 14.17 13.20 5.42
C ASP A 128 14.66 14.25 4.41
N LYS A 129 14.32 14.07 3.11
CA LYS A 129 14.64 15.04 2.07
C LYS A 129 13.95 16.39 2.28
N LEU A 130 12.73 16.38 2.81
CA LEU A 130 11.99 17.61 3.10
C LEU A 130 12.50 18.34 4.33
N ALA A 131 12.90 17.59 5.36
CA ALA A 131 13.51 18.16 6.56
C ALA A 131 14.78 18.97 6.21
N LEU A 132 15.55 18.53 5.21
CA LEU A 132 16.74 19.24 4.72
C LEU A 132 16.42 20.54 3.97
N ASN A 133 15.25 20.65 3.34
CA ASN A 133 14.88 21.79 2.49
C ASN A 133 14.09 22.89 3.22
N SER A 134 13.80 22.71 4.53
CA SER A 134 13.13 23.66 5.46
C SER A 134 11.72 24.15 5.08
N THR A 135 11.32 24.06 3.82
CA THR A 135 9.97 24.39 3.33
C THR A 135 9.53 23.35 2.31
N ALA A 136 8.42 22.66 2.59
CA ALA A 136 7.79 21.74 1.64
C ALA A 136 6.82 22.50 0.72
N ALA A 137 6.90 22.28 -0.59
CA ALA A 137 5.87 22.72 -1.53
C ALA A 137 4.66 21.77 -1.45
N GLN A 138 3.49 22.22 -1.92
CA GLN A 138 2.27 21.38 -1.94
C GLN A 138 2.50 20.04 -2.66
N ARG A 139 3.31 20.02 -3.73
CA ARG A 139 3.69 18.80 -4.45
C ARG A 139 4.47 17.81 -3.59
N ASP A 140 5.31 18.31 -2.68
CA ASP A 140 6.08 17.46 -1.77
C ASP A 140 5.17 16.84 -0.70
N VAL A 141 4.19 17.61 -0.22
CA VAL A 141 3.13 17.13 0.67
C VAL A 141 2.31 16.07 -0.05
N ASP A 142 1.92 16.31 -1.30
CA ASP A 142 1.20 15.34 -2.12
C ASP A 142 2.05 14.08 -2.39
N ASP A 143 3.38 14.17 -2.45
CA ASP A 143 4.25 13.00 -2.63
C ASP A 143 4.39 12.16 -1.34
N VAL A 144 4.22 12.77 -0.16
CA VAL A 144 4.23 12.09 1.15
C VAL A 144 2.85 11.51 1.48
N PHE A 145 1.79 12.30 1.29
CA PHE A 145 0.42 11.94 1.64
C PHE A 145 -0.38 11.31 0.49
N GLY A 146 0.06 11.49 -0.75
CA GLY A 146 -0.59 10.98 -1.96
C GLY A 146 -0.43 9.48 -2.10
N THR A 147 -1.51 8.79 -1.75
CA THR A 147 -1.80 7.38 -2.08
C THR A 147 -0.69 6.38 -1.73
N ARG A 148 -0.90 5.69 -0.61
CA ARG A 148 -0.45 4.30 -0.38
C ARG A 148 -0.36 3.54 -1.71
N PRO A 149 0.77 2.90 -2.06
CA PRO A 149 0.73 1.76 -2.93
C PRO A 149 -0.05 0.69 -2.16
N ARG A 150 -1.34 0.54 -2.48
CA ARG A 150 -2.04 -0.70 -2.19
C ARG A 150 -1.21 -1.80 -2.83
N GLY A 151 -0.79 -2.80 -2.03
CA GLY A 151 -0.02 -3.98 -2.46
C GLY A 151 -0.77 -4.93 -3.41
N ALA A 152 -1.61 -4.39 -4.28
CA ALA A 152 -2.02 -5.02 -5.52
C ALA A 152 -1.89 -3.90 -6.56
N SER A 153 -1.19 -4.17 -7.66
CA SER A 153 -1.35 -3.36 -8.86
C SER A 153 -2.83 -3.00 -8.99
N PRO A 154 -3.23 -1.72 -9.14
CA PRO A 154 -4.63 -1.39 -9.38
C PRO A 154 -5.17 -2.07 -10.65
N TRP A 155 -4.25 -2.65 -11.42
CA TRP A 155 -4.49 -3.40 -12.62
C TRP A 155 -4.60 -4.91 -12.36
N PRO A 156 -5.58 -5.60 -12.98
CA PRO A 156 -5.73 -7.05 -12.95
C PRO A 156 -4.44 -7.80 -13.36
N LYS A 157 -4.30 -9.06 -12.96
CA LYS A 157 -3.14 -9.91 -13.33
C LYS A 157 -2.85 -9.83 -14.85
N GLY A 158 -1.62 -9.45 -15.20
CA GLY A 158 -1.17 -9.30 -16.58
C GLY A 158 -1.41 -7.91 -17.19
N LEU A 159 -1.91 -6.93 -16.42
CA LEU A 159 -1.95 -5.53 -16.81
C LEU A 159 -0.94 -4.71 -15.97
N THR A 160 -0.22 -3.80 -16.60
CA THR A 160 0.82 -2.96 -15.98
C THR A 160 0.45 -1.48 -16.05
N ALA A 161 0.95 -0.67 -15.12
CA ALA A 161 0.69 0.77 -15.10
C ALA A 161 1.28 1.48 -16.34
N GLN A 162 2.49 1.10 -16.77
CA GLN A 162 3.15 1.69 -17.94
C GLN A 162 2.33 1.51 -19.22
N THR A 163 1.80 0.32 -19.46
CA THR A 163 0.97 0.06 -20.65
C THR A 163 -0.40 0.72 -20.50
N ALA A 164 -0.94 0.80 -19.28
CA ALA A 164 -2.18 1.51 -19.04
C ALA A 164 -2.06 3.01 -19.35
N GLU A 165 -0.94 3.66 -19.05
CA GLU A 165 -0.71 5.07 -19.40
C GLU A 165 -0.78 5.31 -20.92
N LEU A 166 -0.24 4.39 -21.73
CA LEU A 166 -0.34 4.46 -23.18
C LEU A 166 -1.80 4.38 -23.64
N VAL A 167 -2.57 3.43 -23.10
CA VAL A 167 -4.00 3.24 -23.42
C VAL A 167 -4.83 4.44 -22.96
N ILE A 168 -4.59 4.96 -21.76
CA ILE A 168 -5.26 6.16 -21.24
C ILE A 168 -4.92 7.38 -22.10
N GLY A 169 -3.66 7.54 -22.51
CA GLY A 169 -3.22 8.62 -23.39
C GLY A 169 -3.92 8.57 -24.75
N ALA A 170 -3.98 7.39 -25.37
CA ALA A 170 -4.70 7.17 -26.62
C ALA A 170 -6.21 7.43 -26.48
N LEU A 171 -6.81 7.02 -25.38
CA LEU A 171 -8.24 7.23 -25.12
C LEU A 171 -8.58 8.70 -24.84
N ARG A 172 -7.69 9.43 -24.16
CA ARG A 172 -7.86 10.87 -23.88
C ARG A 172 -7.63 11.75 -25.12
N SER A 173 -6.77 11.33 -26.05
CA SER A 173 -6.53 12.06 -27.29
C SER A 173 -7.65 11.93 -28.33
N ARG A 174 -8.66 11.07 -28.05
CA ARG A 174 -9.81 10.79 -28.93
C ARG A 174 -11.13 11.00 -28.17
N PRO A 175 -11.64 12.25 -28.11
CA PRO A 175 -12.89 12.57 -27.41
C PRO A 175 -14.12 11.83 -27.97
N ASP A 176 -14.08 11.48 -29.25
CA ASP A 176 -15.05 10.69 -29.99
C ASP A 176 -14.98 9.18 -29.68
N GLY A 177 -14.05 8.76 -28.83
CA GLY A 177 -13.87 7.39 -28.38
C GLY A 177 -13.10 6.51 -29.37
N LEU A 178 -12.61 5.38 -28.86
CA LEU A 178 -11.82 4.42 -29.62
C LEU A 178 -12.37 3.00 -29.47
N SER A 179 -12.29 2.21 -30.53
CA SER A 179 -12.44 0.76 -30.46
C SER A 179 -11.16 0.09 -29.96
N ALA A 180 -11.25 -1.17 -29.53
CA ALA A 180 -10.06 -1.94 -29.14
C ALA A 180 -9.06 -2.12 -30.29
N THR A 181 -9.52 -2.09 -31.53
CA THR A 181 -8.67 -2.17 -32.73
C THR A 181 -7.94 -0.85 -32.97
N GLU A 182 -8.67 0.26 -32.89
CA GLU A 182 -8.12 1.61 -33.09
C GLU A 182 -7.12 1.97 -31.97
N CYS A 183 -7.43 1.59 -30.72
CA CYS A 183 -6.51 1.75 -29.59
C CYS A 183 -5.23 0.92 -29.77
N ALA A 184 -5.34 -0.34 -30.21
CA ALA A 184 -4.20 -1.20 -30.44
C ALA A 184 -3.23 -0.63 -31.48
N GLN A 185 -3.77 -0.04 -32.56
CA GLN A 185 -2.98 0.63 -33.58
C GLN A 185 -2.28 1.88 -33.03
N ALA A 186 -2.99 2.69 -32.24
CA ALA A 186 -2.45 3.93 -31.67
C ALA A 186 -1.35 3.71 -30.63
N THR A 187 -1.36 2.57 -29.93
CA THR A 187 -0.41 2.26 -28.85
C THR A 187 0.61 1.16 -29.20
N GLU A 188 0.62 0.68 -30.45
CA GLU A 188 1.43 -0.48 -30.90
C GLU A 188 1.24 -1.74 -30.03
N LEU A 189 0.04 -1.92 -29.48
CA LEU A 189 -0.31 -3.09 -28.66
C LEU A 189 -1.05 -4.13 -29.49
N SER A 190 -1.07 -5.38 -29.03
CA SER A 190 -2.00 -6.36 -29.59
C SER A 190 -3.45 -6.00 -29.24
N ARG A 191 -4.38 -6.21 -30.17
CA ARG A 191 -5.82 -5.99 -29.96
C ARG A 191 -6.37 -6.63 -28.67
N PRO A 192 -6.03 -7.89 -28.31
CA PRO A 192 -6.46 -8.48 -27.05
C PRO A 192 -5.92 -7.74 -25.82
N SER A 193 -4.71 -7.19 -25.88
CA SER A 193 -4.12 -6.41 -24.78
C SER A 193 -4.86 -5.09 -24.61
N ALA A 194 -4.97 -4.30 -25.68
CA ALA A 194 -5.69 -3.02 -25.66
C ALA A 194 -7.14 -3.20 -25.15
N ARG A 195 -7.83 -4.25 -25.62
CA ARG A 195 -9.18 -4.60 -25.15
C ARG A 195 -9.23 -4.81 -23.63
N ARG A 196 -8.29 -5.58 -23.06
CA ARG A 196 -8.28 -5.86 -21.62
C ARG A 196 -8.12 -4.59 -20.78
N TYR A 197 -7.27 -3.65 -21.20
CA TYR A 197 -7.13 -2.35 -20.52
C TYR A 197 -8.41 -1.51 -20.63
N LEU A 198 -9.01 -1.44 -21.83
CA LEU A 198 -10.25 -0.68 -22.06
C LEU A 198 -11.44 -1.26 -21.29
N GLU A 199 -11.57 -2.59 -21.24
CA GLU A 199 -12.60 -3.27 -20.43
C GLU A 199 -12.43 -2.96 -18.95
N HIS A 200 -11.21 -3.03 -18.44
CA HIS A 200 -10.93 -2.70 -17.05
C HIS A 200 -11.23 -1.22 -16.72
N LEU A 201 -10.88 -0.29 -17.60
CA LEU A 201 -11.21 1.13 -17.44
C LEU A 201 -12.73 1.36 -17.43
N ALA A 202 -13.48 0.61 -18.24
CA ALA A 202 -14.94 0.67 -18.23
C ALA A 202 -15.55 0.10 -16.94
N GLU A 203 -15.06 -1.06 -16.49
CA GLU A 203 -15.50 -1.70 -15.24
C GLU A 203 -15.23 -0.82 -14.01
N THR A 204 -14.13 -0.08 -14.02
CA THR A 204 -13.74 0.84 -12.94
C THR A 204 -14.33 2.25 -13.07
N GLY A 205 -15.21 2.47 -14.06
CA GLY A 205 -15.93 3.75 -14.25
C GLY A 205 -15.12 4.88 -14.87
N ARG A 206 -13.87 4.63 -15.28
CA ARG A 206 -12.98 5.61 -15.93
C ARG A 206 -13.21 5.74 -17.44
N ALA A 207 -13.95 4.80 -18.02
CA ALA A 207 -14.39 4.88 -19.40
C ALA A 207 -15.88 4.51 -19.52
N GLU A 208 -16.56 5.12 -20.48
CA GLU A 208 -17.91 4.76 -20.88
C GLU A 208 -17.86 3.89 -22.13
N VAL A 209 -18.66 2.83 -22.18
CA VAL A 209 -18.79 1.96 -23.36
C VAL A 209 -20.02 2.37 -24.15
N ARG A 210 -19.83 2.70 -25.43
CA ARG A 210 -20.89 2.94 -26.40
C ARG A 210 -20.79 1.93 -27.54
N LEU A 211 -21.92 1.65 -28.18
CA LEU A 211 -21.96 0.79 -29.35
C LEU A 211 -21.95 1.64 -30.61
N ARG A 212 -20.96 1.44 -31.48
CA ARG A 212 -20.93 2.00 -32.82
C ARG A 212 -21.55 0.99 -33.77
N TYR A 213 -22.63 1.40 -34.41
CA TYR A 213 -23.31 0.62 -35.44
C TYR A 213 -22.80 1.07 -36.82
N GLY A 214 -22.17 0.17 -37.57
CA GLY A 214 -21.68 0.45 -38.92
C GLY A 214 -21.39 -0.83 -39.70
N GLY A 215 -22.08 -1.02 -40.83
CA GLY A 215 -21.93 -2.16 -41.75
C GLY A 215 -22.49 -3.50 -41.27
N THR A 216 -22.59 -4.47 -42.19
CA THR A 216 -23.09 -5.85 -41.94
C THR A 216 -22.19 -6.57 -40.93
N GLY A 217 -22.62 -6.66 -39.67
CA GLY A 217 -21.84 -7.31 -38.61
C GLY A 217 -22.36 -7.04 -37.20
N ARG A 218 -21.69 -7.59 -36.19
CA ARG A 218 -21.98 -7.28 -34.78
C ARG A 218 -21.51 -5.85 -34.47
N PRO A 219 -22.28 -5.05 -33.71
CA PRO A 219 -21.89 -3.69 -33.34
C PRO A 219 -20.55 -3.67 -32.59
N GLU A 220 -19.73 -2.68 -32.89
CA GLU A 220 -18.40 -2.53 -32.31
C GLU A 220 -18.48 -1.70 -31.01
N ARG A 221 -17.77 -2.13 -29.96
CA ARG A 221 -17.65 -1.36 -28.71
C ARG A 221 -16.65 -0.22 -28.90
N GLN A 222 -17.10 1.00 -28.71
CA GLN A 222 -16.27 2.19 -28.52
C GLN A 222 -16.19 2.54 -27.04
N TYR A 223 -14.99 2.91 -26.61
CA TYR A 223 -14.70 3.35 -25.26
C TYR A 223 -14.46 4.85 -25.30
N HIS A 224 -15.02 5.60 -24.35
CA HIS A 224 -14.86 7.04 -24.22
C HIS A 224 -14.31 7.35 -22.83
N TRP A 225 -13.32 8.24 -22.74
CA TRP A 225 -12.78 8.65 -21.43
C TRP A 225 -13.86 9.35 -20.59
N ARG A 226 -14.00 8.94 -19.32
CA ARG A 226 -14.77 9.69 -18.31
C ARG A 226 -13.78 10.33 -17.35
N GLY A 227 -13.82 11.67 -17.29
CA GLY A 227 -13.01 12.50 -16.39
C GLY A 227 -13.40 12.29 -14.94
#